data_AF-A0A381IDC3-F1
#
_entry.id   AF-A0A381IDC3-F1
#
_cell.length_a   1.000
_cell.length_b   1.000
_cell.length_c   1.000
_cell.angle_alpha   90.00
_cell.angle_beta   90.00
_cell.angle_gamma   90.00
#
_symmetry.space_group_name_H-M   'P 1'
#
loop_
_entity.id
_entity.type
_entity.pdbx_description
1 polymer ?
#
loop_
_entity_poly.entity_id
_entity_poly.type
_entity_poly.pdbx_seq_one_letter_code
_entity_poly.pdbx_strand_id
1 'polypeptide(L)' 'MAEETIKDVLGADASIGIFKNSGGEDFHYYTQKLKCKTTYIGLGADATPGFHNPNVTFDTKALEYGVDIWCRLVEKRLG' A
#
# COMPACT_ATOMS: atom_id res chain seq x y z
N MET A 1 5.85 6.94 9.01
CA MET A 1 6.54 5.68 8.65
C MET A 1 6.15 5.16 7.28
N ALA A 2 4.91 4.70 7.03
CA ALA A 2 4.56 4.12 5.72
C ALA A 2 4.64 5.13 4.57
N GLU A 3 3.96 6.28 4.68
CA GLU A 3 4.02 7.35 3.66
C GLU A 3 5.46 7.83 3.40
N GLU A 4 6.24 8.05 4.46
CA GLU A 4 7.66 8.41 4.33
C GLU A 4 8.47 7.31 3.63
N THR A 5 8.14 6.04 3.86
CA THR A 5 8.82 4.92 3.18
C THR A 5 8.50 4.88 1.69
N ILE A 6 7.24 5.17 1.32
CA ILE A 6 6.86 5.31 -0.08
C ILE A 6 7.67 6.45 -0.73
N LYS A 7 7.79 7.60 -0.04
CA LYS A 7 8.55 8.75 -0.53
C LYS A 7 10.06 8.50 -0.62
N ASP A 8 10.63 7.71 0.29
CA ASP A 8 12.04 7.31 0.24
C ASP A 8 12.34 6.43 -0.97
N VAL A 9 11.42 5.53 -1.35
CA VAL A 9 11.62 4.56 -2.43
C VAL A 9 11.32 5.17 -3.81
N LEU A 10 10.22 5.92 -3.91
CA LEU A 10 9.66 6.37 -5.19
C LEU A 10 9.76 7.88 -5.42
N GLY A 11 10.27 8.64 -4.45
CA GLY A 11 10.39 10.09 -4.51
C GLY A 11 9.28 10.86 -3.79
N ALA A 12 9.50 12.15 -3.57
CA ALA A 12 8.70 12.99 -2.68
C ALA A 12 7.19 13.05 -3.02
N ASP A 13 6.85 12.95 -4.30
CA ASP A 13 5.48 13.07 -4.82
C ASP A 13 4.76 11.72 -4.99
N ALA A 14 5.39 10.60 -4.63
CA ALA A 14 4.87 9.26 -4.89
C ALA A 14 3.71 8.82 -3.99
N SER A 15 3.25 9.69 -3.08
CA SER A 15 2.12 9.39 -2.19
C SER A 15 1.04 10.45 -2.28
N ILE A 16 -0.20 9.98 -2.45
CA ILE A 16 -1.41 10.82 -2.38
C ILE A 16 -1.92 11.01 -0.94
N GLY A 17 -1.17 10.53 0.06
CA GLY A 17 -1.58 10.56 1.47
C GLY A 17 -2.69 9.54 1.79
N ILE A 18 -3.54 9.90 2.75
CA ILE A 18 -4.64 9.04 3.21
C ILE A 18 -5.75 8.99 2.14
N PHE A 19 -5.93 7.81 1.56
CA PHE A 19 -7.02 7.54 0.64
C PHE A 19 -8.23 6.94 1.37
N LYS A 20 -9.42 7.52 1.15
CA LYS A 20 -10.69 6.97 1.63
C LYS A 20 -11.47 6.42 0.45
N ASN A 21 -11.90 5.17 0.52
CA ASN A 21 -12.81 4.56 -0.44
C ASN A 21 -14.00 3.92 0.28
N SER A 22 -15.01 3.50 -0.49
CA SER A 22 -16.21 2.82 0.02
C SER A 22 -16.04 1.31 0.18
N GLY A 23 -14.88 0.77 -0.17
CA GLY A 23 -14.57 -0.66 -0.03
C GLY A 23 -14.33 -1.06 1.42
N GLY A 24 -14.62 -2.32 1.72
CA GLY A 24 -14.31 -2.95 3.02
C GLY A 24 -13.06 -3.83 2.90
N GLU A 25 -12.27 -3.88 3.96
CA GLU A 25 -11.06 -4.70 4.06
C GLU A 25 -11.01 -5.32 5.47
N ASP A 26 -10.96 -6.64 5.54
CA ASP A 26 -11.06 -7.39 6.80
C ASP A 26 -9.77 -7.33 7.63
N PHE A 27 -8.65 -6.86 7.05
CA PHE A 27 -7.40 -6.62 7.76
C PHE A 27 -7.57 -5.77 9.03
N HIS A 28 -8.56 -4.87 9.08
CA HIS A 28 -8.88 -4.07 10.26
C HIS A 28 -9.30 -4.91 11.48
N TYR A 29 -9.73 -6.16 11.28
CA TYR A 29 -9.95 -7.12 12.35
C TYR A 29 -8.70 -7.32 13.21
N TYR A 30 -7.51 -7.36 12.59
CA TYR A 30 -6.26 -7.56 13.33
C TYR A 30 -5.94 -6.38 14.25
N THR A 31 -6.23 -5.15 13.84
CA THR A 31 -6.14 -3.96 14.71
C THR A 31 -7.01 -4.14 15.96
N GLN A 32 -8.24 -4.61 15.79
CA GLN A 32 -9.18 -4.83 16.89
C GLN A 32 -8.78 -6.00 17.78
N LYS A 33 -8.28 -7.09 17.20
CA LYS A 33 -7.93 -8.33 17.91
C LYS A 33 -6.63 -8.19 18.68
N LEU A 34 -5.59 -7.63 18.06
CA LEU A 34 -4.25 -7.52 18.62
C LEU A 34 -4.03 -6.22 19.41
N LYS A 35 -4.96 -5.25 19.28
CA LYS A 35 -4.87 -3.93 19.94
C LYS A 35 -3.57 -3.18 19.60
N CYS A 36 -3.04 -3.40 18.40
CA CYS A 36 -1.82 -2.78 17.92
C CYS A 36 -2.11 -1.68 16.90
N LYS A 37 -1.15 -0.76 16.71
CA LYS A 37 -1.18 0.18 15.59
C LYS A 37 -0.92 -0.59 14.31
N THR A 38 -1.78 -0.41 13.32
CA THR A 38 -1.65 -1.03 12.00
C THR A 38 -1.63 0.04 10.92
N THR A 39 -1.21 -0.33 9.72
CA THR A 39 -1.32 0.50 8.52
C THR A 39 -1.61 -0.42 7.35
N TYR A 40 -2.51 0.03 6.47
CA TYR A 40 -2.84 -0.63 5.22
C TYR A 40 -2.39 0.29 4.08
N ILE A 41 -1.63 -0.24 3.13
CA ILE A 41 -1.01 0.55 2.06
C ILE A 41 -1.68 0.20 0.74
N GLY A 42 -2.25 1.20 0.07
CA GLY A 42 -2.67 1.06 -1.32
C GLY A 42 -1.45 1.18 -2.23
N LEU A 43 -1.22 0.16 -3.06
CA LEU A 43 -0.19 0.18 -4.09
C LEU A 43 -0.84 0.65 -5.40
N GLY A 44 -0.47 1.84 -5.88
CA GLY A 44 -0.93 2.28 -7.19
C GLY A 44 -0.33 1.36 -8.25
N ALA A 45 -1.15 0.71 -9.06
CA ALA A 45 -0.73 -0.23 -10.11
C ALA A 45 -1.56 -0.04 -11.40
N ASP A 46 -2.15 1.15 -11.58
CA ASP A 46 -3.00 1.53 -12.71
C ASP A 46 -4.13 0.54 -13.03
N ALA A 47 -4.75 -0.01 -11.97
CA ALA A 47 -5.87 -0.94 -12.04
C ALA A 47 -7.06 -0.36 -12.82
N THR A 48 -7.16 -0.71 -14.11
CA THR A 48 -8.12 -0.09 -15.05
C THR A 48 -8.92 -1.16 -15.78
N PRO A 49 -10.26 -1.02 -15.93
CA PRO A 49 -11.08 0.12 -15.51
C PRO A 49 -11.42 0.14 -14.01
N GLY A 50 -10.94 -0.84 -13.26
CA GLY A 50 -11.13 -0.95 -11.82
C GLY A 50 -11.27 -2.41 -11.39
N PHE A 51 -11.25 -2.64 -10.08
CA PHE A 51 -11.41 -3.96 -9.51
C PHE A 51 -12.76 -4.59 -9.87
N HIS A 52 -12.80 -5.93 -9.89
CA HIS A 52 -13.97 -6.77 -10.25
C HIS A 52 -14.44 -6.68 -11.71
N ASN A 53 -13.78 -5.88 -12.55
CA ASN A 53 -14.00 -5.95 -14.00
C ASN A 53 -13.23 -7.15 -14.59
N PRO A 54 -13.84 -8.00 -15.44
CA PRO A 54 -13.16 -9.16 -16.03
C PRO A 54 -11.98 -8.78 -16.94
N ASN A 55 -11.94 -7.55 -17.43
CA ASN A 55 -10.88 -7.03 -18.29
C ASN A 55 -9.92 -6.09 -17.52
N VAL A 56 -9.88 -6.17 -16.19
CA VAL A 56 -8.96 -5.36 -15.39
C VAL A 56 -7.51 -5.67 -15.77
N THR A 57 -6.71 -4.62 -15.95
CA THR A 57 -5.26 -4.70 -16.19
C THR A 57 -4.51 -3.92 -15.13
N PHE A 58 -3.22 -4.20 -14.99
CA PHE A 58 -2.33 -3.57 -14.00
C PHE A 58 -0.96 -3.29 -14.64
N ASP A 59 -0.27 -2.23 -14.21
CA ASP A 59 1.15 -2.04 -14.48
C ASP A 59 1.97 -2.98 -13.60
N THR A 60 2.64 -3.96 -14.22
CA THR A 60 3.42 -4.98 -13.52
C THR A 60 4.70 -4.42 -12.89
N LYS A 61 5.14 -3.20 -13.23
CA LYS A 61 6.20 -2.51 -12.49
C LYS A 61 5.87 -2.35 -11.01
N ALA A 62 4.58 -2.37 -10.65
CA ALA A 62 4.11 -2.38 -9.26
C ALA A 62 4.66 -3.51 -8.42
N LEU A 63 4.98 -4.65 -9.03
CA LEU A 63 5.59 -5.76 -8.31
C LEU A 63 6.95 -5.36 -7.73
N GLU A 64 7.78 -4.67 -8.53
CA GLU A 64 9.15 -4.29 -8.14
C GLU A 64 9.12 -3.24 -7.02
N TYR A 65 8.46 -2.10 -7.24
CA TYR A 65 8.44 -1.07 -6.19
C TYR A 65 7.58 -1.46 -4.99
N GLY A 66 6.60 -2.35 -5.15
CA GLY A 66 5.88 -2.93 -4.02
C GLY A 66 6.81 -3.71 -3.09
N VAL A 67 7.72 -4.52 -3.64
CA VAL A 67 8.76 -5.22 -2.86
C VAL A 67 9.66 -4.22 -2.16
N ASP A 68 10.17 -3.21 -2.88
CA ASP A 68 11.10 -2.22 -2.32
C ASP A 68 10.47 -1.44 -1.14
N ILE A 69 9.21 -1.02 -1.28
CA ILE A 69 8.46 -0.33 -0.21
C ILE A 69 8.36 -1.22 1.04
N TRP A 70 8.00 -2.50 0.89
CA TRP A 70 7.85 -3.41 2.02
C TRP A 70 9.18 -3.73 2.70
N CYS A 71 10.23 -4.03 1.92
CA CYS A 71 11.57 -4.26 2.45
C CYS A 71 12.05 -3.05 3.25
N ARG A 72 11.97 -1.85 2.67
CA ARG A 72 12.37 -0.61 3.34
C ARG A 72 11.56 -0.33 4.61
N LEU A 73 10.27 -0.66 4.60
CA LEU A 73 9.40 -0.47 5.76
C LEU A 73 9.80 -1.39 6.91
N VAL A 74 10.10 -2.65 6.62
CA VAL A 74 10.54 -3.64 7.61
C VAL A 74 11.92 -3.28 8.15
N GLU A 75 12.87 -2.86 7.31
CA GLU A 75 14.17 -2.34 7.75
C GLU A 75 14.01 -1.18 8.75
N LYS A 76 13.20 -0.18 8.42
CA LYS A 76 12.92 0.96 9.32
C LYS A 76 12.22 0.55 10.61
N ARG A 77 11.53 -0.57 10.62
CA ARG A 77 10.77 -1.05 11.80
C ARG A 77 11.63 -1.90 12.73
N LEU A 78 12.57 -2.66 12.19
CA LEU A 78 13.41 -3.62 12.91
C LEU A 78 14.82 -3.10 13.23
N GLY A 79 15.34 -2.15 12.46
CA GLY A 79 16.53 -1.37 12.80
C GLY A 79 16.23 -0.29 13.83
#